data_AF-A0A183EWL6-F1
#
_entry.id   AF-A0A183EWL6-F1
#
_cell.length_a   1.000
_cell.length_b   1.000
_cell.length_c   1.000
_cell.angle_alpha   90.00
_cell.angle_beta   90.00
_cell.angle_gamma   90.00
#
_symmetry.space_group_name_H-M   'P 1'
#
loop_
_entity.id
_entity.type
_entity.pdbx_description
1 polymer ?
#
loop_
_entity_poly.entity_id
_entity_poly.type
_entity_poly.pdbx_seq_one_letter_code
_entity_poly.pdbx_strand_id
1 'polypeptide(L)'
;MLIQIPDFVKTYSEKCELIFLDVGVIEAHNDFNAQTAKVFSCLLSGEFSKEGSEYNCIKPTQFRKVVGKDHAEFSTAKQQDADEYLRYFLTKVDENEKRYRPVDAVRLKLEQRLEDSASNRVRYTQSNEYVLSLVVPE
;
A
#
# COMPACT_ATOMS: atom_id res chain seq x y z
N MET A 1 9.72 3.15 -2.16
CA MET A 1 9.26 1.88 -2.76
C MET A 1 7.94 2.08 -3.52
N LEU A 2 6.78 2.25 -2.86
CA LEU A 2 5.50 2.37 -3.59
C LEU A 2 5.40 3.60 -4.51
N ILE A 3 6.05 4.70 -4.15
CA ILE A 3 6.16 5.90 -5.02
C ILE A 3 6.94 5.69 -6.32
N GLN A 4 7.62 4.54 -6.47
CA GLN A 4 8.32 4.17 -7.71
C GLN A 4 7.43 3.35 -8.63
N ILE A 5 6.24 2.91 -8.17
CA ILE A 5 5.31 2.11 -8.95
C ILE A 5 4.34 3.05 -9.68
N PRO A 6 4.33 3.10 -11.02
CA PRO A 6 3.56 4.08 -11.78
C PRO A 6 2.07 4.07 -11.46
N ASP A 7 1.48 2.90 -11.23
CA ASP A 7 0.06 2.73 -10.94
C ASP A 7 -0.36 3.41 -9.63
N PHE A 8 0.50 3.33 -8.60
CA PHE A 8 0.28 4.04 -7.33
C PHE A 8 0.46 5.55 -7.51
N VAL A 9 1.45 5.99 -8.28
CA VAL A 9 1.68 7.41 -8.57
C VAL A 9 0.51 8.02 -9.34
N LYS A 10 0.05 7.36 -10.40
CA LYS A 10 -1.11 7.78 -11.19
C LYS A 10 -2.39 7.85 -10.37
N THR A 11 -2.54 6.94 -9.41
CA THR A 11 -3.72 6.88 -8.56
C THR A 11 -3.69 7.95 -7.48
N TYR A 12 -2.61 8.05 -6.72
CA TYR A 12 -2.58 8.87 -5.51
C TYR A 12 -1.88 10.23 -5.67
N SER A 13 -1.00 10.40 -6.66
CA SER A 13 -0.33 11.68 -6.90
C SER A 13 -0.98 12.47 -8.02
N GLU A 14 -1.10 11.90 -9.22
CA GLU A 14 -1.60 12.63 -10.41
C GLU A 14 -3.09 13.00 -10.29
N LYS A 15 -3.88 12.18 -9.57
CA LYS A 15 -5.31 12.42 -9.33
C LYS A 15 -5.59 12.98 -7.93
N CYS A 16 -4.57 13.46 -7.23
CA CYS A 16 -4.71 13.95 -5.85
C CYS A 16 -5.85 14.99 -5.75
N GLU A 17 -5.90 15.98 -6.64
CA GLU A 17 -6.94 17.00 -6.63
C GLU A 17 -8.36 16.41 -6.78
N LEU A 18 -8.53 15.43 -7.68
CA LEU A 18 -9.81 14.75 -7.87
C LEU A 18 -10.24 13.97 -6.62
N ILE A 19 -9.31 13.28 -5.96
CA ILE A 19 -9.58 12.55 -4.71
C ILE A 19 -10.07 13.53 -3.63
N PHE A 20 -9.40 14.68 -3.47
CA PHE A 20 -9.81 15.67 -2.49
C PHE A 20 -11.16 16.32 -2.80
N LEU A 21 -11.49 16.50 -4.09
CA LEU A 21 -12.80 16.99 -4.52
C LEU A 21 -13.92 15.98 -4.26
N ASP A 22 -13.67 14.69 -4.55
CA ASP A 22 -14.66 13.62 -4.37
C ASP A 22 -14.97 13.36 -2.89
N VAL A 23 -13.95 13.42 -2.02
CA VAL A 23 -14.11 13.21 -0.57
C VAL A 23 -14.68 14.44 0.14
N GLY A 24 -14.31 15.63 -0.32
CA GLY A 24 -14.68 16.89 0.31
C GLY A 24 -13.76 17.29 1.47
N VAL A 25 -13.59 18.59 1.67
CA VAL A 25 -12.61 19.18 2.60
C VAL A 25 -12.82 18.75 4.05
N ILE A 26 -14.08 18.59 4.47
CA ILE A 26 -14.41 18.25 5.85
C ILE A 26 -14.02 16.79 6.15
N GLU A 27 -14.31 15.85 5.26
CA GLU A 27 -14.08 14.42 5.50
C GLU A 27 -12.64 13.98 5.19
N ALA A 28 -11.92 14.74 4.37
CA ALA A 28 -10.58 14.40 3.91
C ALA A 28 -9.58 14.06 5.03
N HIS A 29 -9.76 14.60 6.25
CA HIS A 29 -8.87 14.30 7.37
C HIS A 29 -8.97 12.84 7.88
N ASN A 30 -10.12 12.18 7.71
CA ASN A 30 -10.35 10.80 8.14
C ASN A 30 -10.46 9.80 6.98
N ASP A 31 -10.45 10.28 5.74
CA ASP A 31 -10.53 9.43 4.55
C ASP A 31 -9.18 8.80 4.19
N PHE A 32 -9.22 7.50 3.86
CA PHE A 32 -8.04 6.72 3.52
C PHE A 32 -7.38 7.21 2.23
N ASN A 33 -8.16 7.44 1.17
CA ASN A 33 -7.62 7.81 -0.14
C ASN A 33 -7.06 9.24 -0.10
N ALA A 34 -7.73 10.18 0.57
CA ALA A 34 -7.26 11.55 0.73
C ALA A 34 -5.95 11.62 1.53
N GLN A 35 -5.85 10.91 2.67
CA GLN A 35 -4.61 10.90 3.44
C GLN A 35 -3.47 10.17 2.71
N THR A 36 -3.77 9.12 1.95
CA THR A 36 -2.77 8.44 1.11
C THR A 36 -2.28 9.36 -0.01
N ALA A 37 -3.21 10.00 -0.73
CA ALA A 37 -2.92 10.96 -1.79
C ALA A 37 -2.06 12.12 -1.31
N LYS A 38 -2.38 12.66 -0.13
CA LYS A 38 -1.59 13.71 0.54
C LYS A 38 -0.13 13.29 0.75
N VAL A 39 0.11 12.08 1.27
CA VAL A 39 1.48 11.61 1.52
C VAL A 39 2.23 11.40 0.21
N PHE A 40 1.59 10.79 -0.79
CA PHE A 40 2.19 10.58 -2.11
C PHE A 40 2.56 11.89 -2.80
N SER A 41 1.65 12.87 -2.82
CA SER A 41 1.90 14.16 -3.44
C SER A 41 3.01 14.93 -2.73
N CYS A 42 3.03 14.96 -1.38
CA CYS A 42 4.11 15.61 -0.64
C CYS A 42 5.48 14.94 -0.85
N LEU A 43 5.54 13.60 -0.98
CA LEU A 43 6.79 12.89 -1.24
C LEU A 43 7.33 13.17 -2.66
N LEU A 44 6.44 13.34 -3.63
CA LEU A 44 6.81 13.51 -5.05
C LEU A 44 6.98 14.97 -5.47
N SER A 45 6.40 15.94 -4.74
CA SER A 45 6.47 17.35 -5.12
C SER A 45 7.86 17.97 -4.97
N GLY A 46 8.72 17.38 -4.15
CA GLY A 46 10.04 17.93 -3.82
C GLY A 46 10.02 19.18 -2.93
N GLU A 47 8.83 19.65 -2.53
CA GLU A 47 8.69 20.84 -1.69
C GLU A 47 9.27 20.66 -0.29
N PHE A 48 9.24 19.42 0.21
CA PHE A 48 9.71 19.03 1.55
C PHE A 48 11.13 18.44 1.55
N SER A 49 11.89 18.66 0.46
CA SER A 49 13.24 18.12 0.27
C SER A 49 14.26 19.21 -0.12
N LYS A 50 13.98 20.48 0.24
CA LYS A 50 14.82 21.64 -0.11
C LYS A 50 15.88 21.87 0.97
N GLU A 51 17.15 21.91 0.56
CA GLU A 51 18.27 22.25 1.46
C GLU A 51 18.06 23.63 2.10
N GLY A 52 18.32 23.73 3.41
CA GLY A 52 18.15 24.97 4.18
C GLY A 52 16.69 25.36 4.49
N SER A 53 15.70 24.58 4.04
CA SER A 53 14.30 24.79 4.41
C SER A 53 14.01 24.32 5.83
N GLU A 54 13.24 25.10 6.58
CA GLU A 54 12.69 24.67 7.88
C GLU A 54 11.73 23.48 7.74
N TYR A 55 11.17 23.27 6.54
CA TYR A 55 10.20 22.22 6.23
C TYR A 55 10.82 21.07 5.43
N ASN A 56 12.05 20.67 5.76
CA ASN A 56 12.79 19.62 5.05
C ASN A 56 12.44 18.19 5.50
N CYS A 57 11.16 17.92 5.78
CA CYS A 57 10.63 16.57 6.04
C CYS A 57 9.10 16.58 6.09
N ILE A 58 8.50 15.39 5.94
CA ILE A 58 7.07 15.18 6.22
C ILE A 58 6.88 14.34 7.48
N LYS A 59 5.86 14.67 8.28
CA LYS A 59 5.42 13.87 9.43
C LYS A 59 4.00 13.36 9.19
N PRO A 60 3.83 12.14 8.64
CA PRO A 60 2.52 11.62 8.20
C PRO A 60 1.68 11.09 9.38
N THR A 61 1.46 11.90 10.42
CA THR A 61 0.75 11.50 11.64
C THR A 61 -0.70 11.15 11.38
N GLN A 62 -1.40 11.95 10.58
CA GLN A 62 -2.81 11.71 10.24
C GLN A 62 -2.98 10.49 9.34
N PHE A 63 -2.12 10.35 8.32
CA PHE A 63 -2.06 9.15 7.50
C PHE A 63 -1.86 7.89 8.36
N ARG A 64 -0.87 7.89 9.27
CA ARG A 64 -0.64 6.76 10.17
C ARG A 64 -1.87 6.42 11.02
N LYS A 65 -2.57 7.43 11.55
CA LYS A 65 -3.80 7.21 12.32
C LYS A 65 -4.92 6.61 11.48
N VAL A 66 -5.13 7.09 10.27
CA VAL A 66 -6.20 6.62 9.38
C VAL A 66 -5.90 5.22 8.86
N VAL A 67 -4.68 4.97 8.41
CA VAL A 67 -4.28 3.65 7.90
C VAL A 67 -4.30 2.61 9.01
N GLY A 68 -3.73 2.88 10.18
CA GLY A 68 -3.68 1.92 11.28
C GLY A 68 -4.96 1.82 12.12
N LYS A 69 -6.04 2.53 11.73
CA LYS A 69 -7.29 2.55 12.48
C LYS A 69 -7.86 1.13 12.60
N ASP A 70 -8.32 0.80 13.80
CA ASP A 70 -8.94 -0.50 14.15
C ASP A 70 -8.00 -1.72 14.01
N HIS A 71 -6.69 -1.53 13.81
CA HIS A 71 -5.70 -2.60 13.84
C HIS A 71 -4.99 -2.68 15.19
N ALA A 72 -4.98 -3.84 15.84
CA ALA A 72 -4.47 -4.02 17.20
C ALA A 72 -2.99 -3.60 17.34
N GLU A 73 -2.17 -3.85 16.31
CA GLU A 73 -0.74 -3.52 16.34
C GLU A 73 -0.40 -2.17 15.69
N PHE A 74 -0.85 -1.92 14.46
CA PHE A 74 -0.57 -0.68 13.73
C PHE A 74 -1.20 0.60 14.31
N SER A 75 -2.19 0.49 15.20
CA SER A 75 -2.69 1.64 15.98
C SER A 75 -1.73 2.05 17.11
N THR A 76 -0.77 1.19 17.47
CA THR A 76 0.18 1.44 18.56
C THR A 76 1.42 2.19 18.08
N ALA A 77 2.30 2.57 19.03
CA ALA A 77 3.61 3.18 18.76
C ALA A 77 4.80 2.23 18.89
N LYS A 78 4.56 0.93 18.90
CA LYS A 78 5.62 -0.09 18.94
C LYS A 78 6.27 -0.26 17.56
N GLN A 79 7.47 -0.83 17.53
CA GLN A 79 8.10 -1.30 16.29
C GLN A 79 7.27 -2.46 15.71
N GLN A 80 7.21 -2.54 14.37
CA GLN A 80 6.33 -3.43 13.63
C GLN A 80 7.10 -4.09 12.48
N ASP A 81 6.59 -5.23 12.01
CA ASP A 81 7.12 -5.92 10.83
C ASP A 81 6.74 -5.20 9.52
N ALA A 82 7.69 -5.10 8.60
CA ALA A 82 7.51 -4.38 7.35
C ALA A 82 6.72 -5.17 6.29
N ASP A 83 6.85 -6.50 6.25
CA ASP A 83 6.07 -7.36 5.35
C ASP A 83 4.59 -7.33 5.76
N GLU A 84 4.33 -7.48 7.05
CA GLU A 84 2.97 -7.44 7.58
C GLU A 84 2.29 -6.09 7.29
N TYR A 85 2.99 -4.98 7.55
CA TYR A 85 2.45 -3.65 7.26
C TYR A 85 2.20 -3.44 5.77
N LEU A 86 3.08 -3.95 4.90
CA LEU A 86 2.90 -3.85 3.46
C LEU A 86 1.66 -4.62 3.00
N ARG A 87 1.50 -5.88 3.42
CA ARG A 87 0.31 -6.69 3.09
C ARG A 87 -0.96 -6.00 3.57
N TYR A 88 -0.97 -5.53 4.82
CA TYR A 88 -2.08 -4.78 5.40
C TYR A 88 -2.43 -3.53 4.58
N PHE A 89 -1.43 -2.73 4.25
CA PHE A 89 -1.63 -1.51 3.47
C PHE A 89 -2.19 -1.80 2.08
N LEU A 90 -1.66 -2.81 1.37
CA LEU A 90 -2.16 -3.21 0.06
C LEU A 90 -3.62 -3.71 0.14
N THR A 91 -3.98 -4.47 1.18
CA THR A 91 -5.39 -4.85 1.43
C THR A 91 -6.26 -3.61 1.62
N LYS A 92 -5.81 -2.60 2.38
CA LYS A 92 -6.56 -1.35 2.56
C LYS A 92 -6.72 -0.58 1.25
N VAL A 93 -5.70 -0.55 0.40
CA VAL A 93 -5.80 0.06 -0.93
C VAL A 93 -6.84 -0.68 -1.79
N ASP A 94 -6.84 -2.02 -1.80
CA ASP A 94 -7.84 -2.81 -2.53
C ASP A 94 -9.29 -2.57 -2.03
N GLU A 95 -9.47 -2.35 -0.73
CA GLU A 95 -10.77 -2.06 -0.11
C GLU A 95 -11.30 -0.67 -0.51
N ASN A 96 -10.42 0.33 -0.57
CA ASN A 96 -10.78 1.75 -0.74
C ASN A 96 -10.68 2.26 -2.18
N GLU A 97 -9.89 1.64 -3.05
CA GLU A 97 -9.64 2.08 -4.42
C GLU A 97 -9.98 1.00 -5.44
N LYS A 98 -11.29 0.88 -5.73
CA LYS A 98 -11.84 -0.13 -6.65
C LYS A 98 -11.85 0.30 -8.10
N ARG A 99 -11.65 1.59 -8.40
CA ARG A 99 -11.77 2.14 -9.76
C ARG A 99 -10.48 1.95 -10.54
N TYR A 100 -9.33 2.21 -9.91
CA TYR A 100 -8.03 2.15 -10.58
C TYR A 100 -7.18 0.93 -10.16
N ARG A 101 -7.49 0.30 -9.02
CA ARG A 101 -6.87 -0.95 -8.52
C ARG A 101 -5.34 -0.99 -8.66
N PRO A 102 -4.60 -0.02 -8.08
CA PRO A 102 -3.15 0.06 -8.24
C PRO A 102 -2.39 -1.15 -7.67
N VAL A 103 -3.01 -1.91 -6.76
CA VAL A 103 -2.46 -3.13 -6.17
C VAL A 103 -2.24 -4.24 -7.22
N ASP A 104 -3.00 -4.23 -8.32
CA ASP A 104 -2.85 -5.23 -9.36
C ASP A 104 -1.46 -5.19 -10.03
N ALA A 105 -0.76 -4.04 -9.97
CA ALA A 105 0.61 -3.90 -10.46
C ALA A 105 1.65 -4.74 -9.68
N VAL A 106 1.31 -5.16 -8.45
CA VAL A 106 2.18 -5.98 -7.59
C VAL A 106 1.54 -7.32 -7.21
N ARG A 107 0.34 -7.61 -7.72
CA ARG A 107 -0.36 -8.85 -7.42
C ARG A 107 0.26 -10.01 -8.19
N LEU A 108 0.74 -11.00 -7.45
CA LEU A 108 1.26 -12.24 -7.96
C LEU A 108 0.18 -13.32 -7.89
N LYS A 109 0.18 -14.23 -8.86
CA LYS A 109 -0.64 -15.43 -8.83
C LYS A 109 0.27 -16.62 -8.59
N LEU A 110 0.17 -17.23 -7.43
CA LEU A 110 0.91 -18.43 -7.07
C LEU A 110 0.12 -19.65 -7.51
N GLU A 111 0.73 -20.51 -8.31
CA GLU A 111 0.18 -21.81 -8.66
C GLU A 111 0.98 -22.91 -7.98
N GLN A 112 0.29 -23.72 -7.17
CA GLN A 112 0.83 -24.90 -6.52
C GLN A 112 0.36 -26.15 -7.26
N ARG A 113 1.31 -26.96 -7.69
CA ARG A 113 1.05 -28.28 -8.31
C ARG A 113 1.41 -29.37 -7.31
N LEU A 114 0.41 -30.12 -6.88
CA LEU A 114 0.58 -31.34 -6.09
C LEU A 114 0.48 -32.54 -7.01
N GLU A 115 1.51 -33.39 -7.03
CA GLU A 115 1.54 -34.64 -7.79
C GLU A 115 1.62 -35.83 -6.83
N ASP A 116 0.73 -36.79 -7.02
CA ASP A 116 0.77 -38.06 -6.31
C ASP A 116 1.75 -39.01 -7.00
N SER A 117 2.79 -39.43 -6.28
CA SER A 117 3.87 -40.27 -6.83
C SER A 117 3.46 -41.70 -7.17
N ALA A 118 2.35 -42.20 -6.63
CA ALA A 118 1.86 -43.56 -6.89
C ALA A 118 0.98 -43.63 -8.15
N SER A 119 0.15 -42.62 -8.38
CA SER A 119 -0.82 -42.58 -9.49
C SER A 119 -0.48 -41.59 -10.61
N ASN A 120 0.55 -40.76 -10.44
CA ASN A 120 0.91 -39.64 -11.31
C ASN A 120 -0.24 -38.64 -11.55
N ARG A 121 -1.24 -38.62 -10.65
CA ARG A 121 -2.35 -37.67 -10.70
C ARG A 121 -1.90 -36.34 -10.12
N VAL A 122 -2.39 -35.26 -10.73
CA VAL A 122 -2.02 -33.90 -10.36
C VAL A 122 -3.22 -33.10 -9.89
N ARG A 123 -3.01 -32.22 -8.92
CA ARG A 123 -3.96 -31.20 -8.48
C ARG A 123 -3.26 -29.84 -8.50
N TYR A 124 -3.86 -28.89 -9.19
CA TYR A 124 -3.43 -27.50 -9.19
C TYR A 124 -4.26 -26.69 -8.20
N THR A 125 -3.63 -25.79 -7.46
CA THR A 125 -4.28 -24.83 -6.57
C THR A 125 -3.66 -23.47 -6.83
N GLN A 126 -4.50 -22.44 -6.96
CA GLN A 126 -4.05 -21.09 -7.25
C GLN A 126 -4.41 -20.16 -6.10
N SER A 127 -3.49 -19.30 -5.69
CA SER A 127 -3.71 -18.24 -4.71
C SER A 127 -3.13 -16.91 -5.21
N ASN A 128 -3.64 -15.79 -4.70
CA ASN A 128 -3.06 -14.48 -4.93
C ASN A 128 -2.10 -14.15 -3.80
N GLU A 129 -0.92 -13.65 -4.13
CA GLU A 129 0.11 -13.21 -3.19
C GLU A 129 0.61 -11.81 -3.56
N TYR A 130 1.19 -11.11 -2.60
CA TYR A 130 1.86 -9.82 -2.84
C TYR A 130 3.36 -9.89 -2.61
N VAL A 131 3.82 -10.86 -1.80
CA VAL A 131 5.21 -11.03 -1.44
C VAL A 131 5.59 -12.49 -1.60
N LEU A 132 6.68 -12.72 -2.34
CA LEU A 132 7.27 -14.04 -2.52
C LEU A 132 8.40 -14.21 -1.50
N SER A 133 8.17 -15.01 -0.46
CA SER A 133 9.19 -15.35 0.53
C SER A 133 10.20 -16.32 -0.07
N LEU A 134 11.45 -15.88 -0.21
CA LEU A 134 12.55 -16.72 -0.67
C LEU A 134 13.27 -17.32 0.53
N VAL A 135 13.47 -18.64 0.50
CA VAL A 135 14.31 -19.31 1.48
C VAL A 135 15.76 -18.97 1.15
N VAL A 136 16.49 -18.42 2.11
CA VAL A 136 17.94 -18.22 2.00
C VAL A 136 18.60 -19.49 2.56
N PRO A 137 19.17 -20.36 1.72
CA PRO A 137 19.91 -21.52 2.21
C PRO A 137 21.18 -21.05 2.92
N GLU A 138 21.52 -21.74 4.01
CA GLU A 138 22.82 -21.59 4.70
C GLU A 138 23.98 -22.13 3.86
#